data_AF-A0A845XRX9-F1
#
_entry.id   AF-A0A845XRX9-F1
#
_cell.length_a   1.000
_cell.length_b   1.000
_cell.length_c   1.000
_cell.angle_alpha   90.00
_cell.angle_beta   90.00
_cell.angle_gamma   90.00
#
_symmetry.space_group_name_H-M   'P 1'
#
loop_
_entity.id
_entity.type
_entity.pdbx_description
1 polymer ?
#
loop_
_entity_poly.entity_id
_entity_poly.type
_entity_poly.pdbx_seq_one_letter_code
_entity_poly.pdbx_strand_id
1 'polypeptide(L)'
;MVSTAPTAKFGLDSDLIFELWPTSGIDEVQAVIRAVYRQVLGNPHIMESERLVNAESQLCDGSITVREFVRAVAKSDFYRARYFESCAPYRFIELNFKHLLGRAPLDQTEIAEHIRICIEQGYDAEIDSYINSDEYQNNFGDDTVPYYCGSSSQIGQKQVGYNRTLSLVRG
;
A
#
# COMPACT_ATOMS: atom_id res chain seq x y z
N MET A 1 -2.84 36.19 -0.77
CA MET A 1 -2.40 36.30 0.63
C MET A 1 -2.07 34.89 1.10
N VAL A 2 -0.78 34.68 1.39
CA VAL A 2 -0.12 33.50 1.99
C VAL A 2 -0.40 32.14 1.34
N SER A 3 0.42 31.84 0.33
CA SER A 3 0.73 30.49 -0.13
C SER A 3 1.58 29.81 0.94
N THR A 4 1.00 28.92 1.73
CA THR A 4 1.74 28.10 2.71
C THR A 4 2.45 26.99 1.95
N ALA A 5 3.78 27.12 1.86
CA ALA A 5 4.69 26.08 1.34
C ALA A 5 4.61 24.79 2.18
N PRO A 6 4.89 23.61 1.60
CA PRO A 6 4.78 22.35 2.31
C PRO A 6 5.79 22.30 3.46
N THR A 7 5.26 22.08 4.67
CA THR A 7 6.05 21.79 5.85
C THR A 7 6.54 20.35 5.73
N ALA A 8 7.74 20.17 5.18
CA ALA A 8 8.48 18.91 5.31
C ALA A 8 8.74 18.67 6.81
N LYS A 9 8.01 17.72 7.41
CA LYS A 9 8.30 17.26 8.77
C LYS A 9 9.62 16.49 8.73
N PHE A 10 10.70 17.16 9.12
CA PHE A 10 12.01 16.57 9.36
C PHE A 10 11.93 15.71 10.63
N GLY A 11 11.60 14.43 10.47
CA GLY A 11 11.70 13.39 11.48
C GLY A 11 12.66 12.32 10.99
N LEU A 12 13.58 11.91 11.86
CA LEU A 12 14.62 10.92 11.59
C LEU A 12 13.98 9.56 11.27
N ASP A 13 13.96 9.21 9.99
CA ASP A 13 14.03 7.87 9.38
C ASP A 13 13.43 8.01 7.96
N SER A 14 14.14 7.48 6.97
CA SER A 14 13.87 7.67 5.54
C SER A 14 12.63 6.90 5.06
N ASP A 15 11.44 7.28 5.51
CA ASP A 15 10.16 6.95 4.87
C ASP A 15 9.55 8.25 4.36
N LEU A 16 9.93 8.63 3.14
CA LEU A 16 9.36 9.77 2.43
C LEU A 16 7.87 9.46 2.20
N ILE A 17 6.99 10.14 2.93
CA ILE A 17 5.57 10.17 2.62
C ILE A 17 5.45 10.87 1.27
N PHE A 18 5.09 10.12 0.24
CA PHE A 18 4.84 10.66 -1.10
C PHE A 18 3.34 10.95 -1.21
N GLU A 19 3.00 12.23 -1.13
CA GLU A 19 1.66 12.75 -1.40
C GLU A 19 1.65 13.36 -2.79
N LEU A 20 0.70 12.96 -3.63
CA LEU A 20 0.51 13.58 -4.94
C LEU A 20 -0.40 14.80 -4.79
N TRP A 21 0.07 15.96 -5.21
CA TRP A 21 -0.74 17.18 -5.27
C TRP A 21 -1.15 17.46 -6.72
N PRO A 22 -2.29 18.13 -6.96
CA PRO A 22 -2.75 18.42 -8.33
C PRO A 22 -1.79 19.33 -9.14
N THR A 23 -0.83 19.97 -8.48
CA THR A 23 0.23 20.81 -9.11
C THR A 23 1.55 20.05 -9.30
N SER A 24 1.58 18.76 -8.98
CA SER A 24 2.81 17.96 -9.01
C SER A 24 3.39 17.85 -10.42
N GLY A 25 4.72 17.99 -10.51
CA GLY A 25 5.45 17.83 -11.76
C GLY A 25 5.52 16.37 -12.21
N ILE A 26 5.85 16.14 -13.48
CA ILE A 26 6.01 14.79 -14.07
C ILE A 26 7.03 13.94 -13.28
N ASP A 27 8.08 14.57 -12.75
CA ASP A 27 9.10 13.90 -11.93
C ASP A 27 8.54 13.41 -10.58
N GLU A 28 7.64 14.17 -9.96
CA GLU A 28 6.98 13.79 -8.71
C GLU A 28 6.01 12.64 -8.93
N VAL A 29 5.21 12.67 -10.01
CA VAL A 29 4.35 11.54 -10.41
C VAL A 29 5.19 10.29 -10.60
N GLN A 30 6.34 10.40 -11.28
CA GLN A 30 7.22 9.26 -11.50
C GLN A 30 7.84 8.75 -10.19
N ALA A 31 8.16 9.63 -9.24
CA ALA A 31 8.61 9.26 -7.91
C ALA A 31 7.52 8.51 -7.13
N VAL A 32 6.27 8.98 -7.19
CA VAL A 32 5.09 8.31 -6.60
C VAL A 32 4.90 6.92 -7.20
N ILE A 33 4.95 6.77 -8.52
CA ILE A 33 4.85 5.48 -9.20
C ILE A 33 5.91 4.50 -8.68
N ARG A 34 7.17 4.93 -8.62
CA ARG A 34 8.27 4.11 -8.10
C ARG A 34 8.09 3.77 -6.62
N ALA A 35 7.56 4.70 -5.83
CA ALA A 35 7.28 4.47 -4.41
C ALA A 35 6.17 3.43 -4.22
N VAL A 36 5.05 3.54 -4.95
CA VAL A 36 3.95 2.56 -4.92
C VAL A 36 4.46 1.17 -5.28
N TYR A 37 5.23 1.08 -6.35
CA TYR A 37 5.83 -0.18 -6.77
C TYR A 37 6.76 -0.77 -5.71
N ARG A 38 7.62 0.04 -5.10
CA ARG A 38 8.51 -0.42 -4.02
C ARG A 38 7.72 -0.91 -2.81
N GLN A 39 6.66 -0.20 -2.44
CA GLN A 39 5.82 -0.53 -1.30
C GLN A 39 5.01 -1.82 -1.55
N VAL A 40 4.29 -1.86 -2.67
CA VAL A 40 3.32 -2.92 -2.97
C VAL A 40 4.04 -4.19 -3.42
N LEU A 41 5.06 -4.09 -4.28
CA LEU A 41 5.78 -5.26 -4.79
C LEU A 41 7.00 -5.64 -3.94
N GLY A 42 7.38 -4.81 -2.96
CA GLY A 42 8.54 -5.04 -2.10
C GLY A 42 9.87 -5.11 -2.85
N ASN A 43 9.93 -4.74 -4.13
CA ASN A 43 11.07 -4.94 -5.01
C ASN A 43 11.62 -3.59 -5.51
N PRO A 44 12.92 -3.28 -5.31
CA PRO A 44 13.53 -2.09 -5.87
C PRO A 44 13.80 -2.17 -7.38
N HIS A 45 13.77 -3.35 -8.01
CA HIS A 45 14.10 -3.55 -9.43
C HIS A 45 12.96 -4.26 -10.18
N ILE A 46 12.05 -3.46 -10.74
CA ILE A 46 10.98 -3.94 -11.63
C ILE A 46 11.47 -3.85 -13.06
N MET A 47 11.29 -4.91 -13.82
CA MET A 47 11.63 -4.91 -15.25
C MET A 47 10.59 -4.11 -16.04
N GLU A 48 10.97 -3.54 -17.19
CA GLU A 48 10.05 -2.75 -18.02
C GLU A 48 8.82 -3.55 -18.47
N SER A 49 8.95 -4.88 -18.62
CA SER A 49 7.85 -5.79 -18.94
C SER A 49 6.83 -5.99 -17.82
N GLU A 50 7.21 -5.67 -16.59
CA GLU A 50 6.37 -5.82 -15.38
C GLU A 50 5.66 -4.49 -15.02
N ARG A 51 5.98 -3.40 -15.74
CA ARG A 51 5.36 -2.09 -15.53
C ARG A 51 3.97 -2.04 -16.14
N LEU A 52 3.00 -1.58 -15.36
CA LEU A 52 1.64 -1.32 -15.83
C LEU A 52 1.56 0.04 -16.52
N VAL A 53 2.11 0.14 -17.73
CA VAL A 53 2.17 1.39 -18.51
C VAL A 53 0.81 2.06 -18.63
N ASN A 54 -0.26 1.30 -18.82
CA ASN A 54 -1.63 1.84 -18.90
C ASN A 54 -2.05 2.55 -17.59
N ALA A 55 -1.79 1.93 -16.44
CA ALA A 55 -2.14 2.50 -15.14
C ALA A 55 -1.23 3.70 -14.80
N GLU A 56 0.04 3.65 -15.20
CA GLU A 56 0.98 4.78 -15.05
C GLU A 56 0.53 6.00 -15.87
N SER A 57 0.11 5.80 -17.12
CA SER A 57 -0.44 6.87 -17.95
C SER A 57 -1.71 7.46 -17.34
N GLN A 58 -2.63 6.63 -16.86
CA GLN A 58 -3.85 7.09 -16.20
C GLN A 58 -3.58 7.94 -14.96
N LEU A 59 -2.56 7.56 -14.16
CA LEU A 59 -2.14 8.34 -13.00
C LEU A 59 -1.49 9.66 -13.42
N CYS A 60 -0.67 9.64 -14.48
CA CYS A 60 -0.04 10.85 -15.01
C CYS A 60 -1.05 11.84 -15.59
N ASP A 61 -2.13 11.35 -16.20
CA ASP A 61 -3.23 12.16 -16.71
C ASP A 61 -4.20 12.62 -15.60
N GLY A 62 -4.02 12.16 -14.36
CA GLY A 62 -4.92 12.43 -13.23
C GLY A 62 -6.31 11.79 -13.38
N SER A 63 -6.45 10.79 -14.25
CA SER A 63 -7.71 10.06 -14.46
C SER A 63 -8.01 9.08 -13.32
N ILE A 64 -6.97 8.62 -12.62
CA ILE A 64 -7.07 7.74 -11.46
C ILE A 64 -6.29 8.34 -10.28
N THR A 65 -6.72 8.04 -9.06
CA THR A 65 -6.03 8.45 -7.82
C THR A 65 -4.90 7.49 -7.48
N VAL A 66 -4.03 7.88 -6.54
CA VAL A 66 -2.95 7.00 -6.06
C VAL A 66 -3.51 5.71 -5.46
N ARG A 67 -4.64 5.79 -4.75
CA ARG A 67 -5.36 4.62 -4.24
C ARG A 67 -5.80 3.66 -5.35
N GLU A 68 -6.36 4.18 -6.43
CA GLU A 68 -6.77 3.35 -7.57
C GLU A 68 -5.57 2.74 -8.29
N PHE A 69 -4.46 3.48 -8.37
CA PHE A 69 -3.21 2.95 -8.91
C PHE A 69 -2.66 1.81 -8.05
N VAL A 70 -2.67 1.94 -6.72
CA VAL A 70 -2.31 0.85 -5.78
C VAL A 70 -3.21 -0.37 -6.01
N ARG A 71 -4.52 -0.17 -6.21
CA ARG A 71 -5.46 -1.25 -6.54
C ARG A 71 -5.09 -1.95 -7.85
N ALA A 72 -4.80 -1.18 -8.90
CA ALA A 72 -4.41 -1.73 -10.19
C ALA A 72 -3.11 -2.55 -10.10
N VAL A 73 -2.13 -2.08 -9.32
CA VAL A 73 -0.87 -2.80 -9.09
C VAL A 73 -1.11 -4.08 -8.29
N ALA A 74 -1.91 -4.04 -7.23
CA ALA A 74 -2.24 -5.22 -6.42
C ALA A 74 -3.09 -6.26 -7.19
N LYS A 75 -3.91 -5.82 -8.14
CA LYS A 75 -4.69 -6.71 -9.03
C LYS A 75 -3.91 -7.23 -10.25
N SER A 76 -2.67 -6.78 -10.44
CA SER A 76 -1.86 -7.23 -11.56
C SER A 76 -1.51 -8.72 -11.48
N ASP A 77 -1.39 -9.37 -12.65
CA ASP A 77 -0.97 -10.78 -12.74
C ASP A 77 0.40 -11.00 -12.10
N PHE A 78 1.27 -9.98 -12.13
CA PHE A 78 2.58 -10.04 -11.49
C PHE A 78 2.48 -10.16 -9.96
N TYR A 79 1.64 -9.34 -9.32
CA TYR A 79 1.40 -9.44 -7.89
C TYR A 79 0.78 -10.79 -7.54
N ARG A 80 -0.22 -11.22 -8.32
CA ARG A 80 -0.92 -12.49 -8.13
C ARG A 80 0.03 -13.69 -8.23
N ALA A 81 0.85 -13.78 -9.28
CA ALA A 81 1.80 -14.88 -9.44
C ALA A 81 2.84 -14.92 -8.29
N ARG A 82 3.27 -13.76 -7.81
CA ARG A 82 4.32 -13.64 -6.77
C ARG A 82 3.82 -13.88 -5.35
N TYR A 83 2.58 -13.55 -5.05
CA TYR A 83 2.07 -13.61 -3.68
C TYR A 83 0.90 -14.56 -3.51
N PHE A 84 0.03 -14.68 -4.50
CA PHE A 84 -1.13 -15.57 -4.41
C PHE A 84 -0.79 -17.00 -4.82
N GLU A 85 -0.03 -17.20 -5.90
CA GLU A 85 0.26 -18.55 -6.41
C GLU A 85 1.39 -19.25 -5.64
N SER A 86 2.38 -18.50 -5.15
CA SER A 86 3.55 -19.07 -4.48
C SER A 86 3.47 -19.11 -2.96
N CYS A 87 2.55 -18.39 -2.31
CA CYS A 87 2.47 -18.32 -0.85
C CYS A 87 1.25 -19.06 -0.30
N ALA A 88 1.37 -19.56 0.93
CA ALA A 88 0.23 -20.12 1.66
C ALA A 88 -0.80 -19.02 1.99
N PRO A 89 -2.10 -19.35 2.14
CA PRO A 89 -3.16 -18.36 2.36
C PRO A 89 -2.91 -17.40 3.54
N TYR A 90 -2.41 -17.94 4.66
CA TYR A 90 -2.03 -17.13 5.83
C TYR A 90 -0.94 -16.10 5.51
N ARG A 91 0.09 -16.55 4.77
CA ARG A 91 1.23 -15.70 4.42
C ARG A 91 0.83 -14.64 3.39
N PHE A 92 -0.05 -15.00 2.45
CA PHE A 92 -0.61 -14.08 1.48
C PHE A 92 -1.34 -12.91 2.16
N ILE A 93 -2.20 -13.20 3.13
CA ILE A 93 -2.93 -12.17 3.89
C ILE A 93 -1.97 -11.28 4.69
N GLU A 94 -0.99 -11.86 5.39
CA GLU A 94 0.02 -11.06 6.09
C GLU A 94 0.76 -10.09 5.17
N LEU A 95 1.07 -10.54 3.94
CA LEU A 95 1.73 -9.70 2.95
C LEU A 95 0.79 -8.62 2.42
N ASN A 96 -0.50 -8.90 2.20
CA ASN A 96 -1.49 -7.89 1.83
C ASN A 96 -1.60 -6.81 2.92
N PHE A 97 -1.69 -7.20 4.19
CA PHE A 97 -1.68 -6.26 5.32
C PHE A 97 -0.39 -5.41 5.34
N LYS A 98 0.76 -6.03 5.09
CA LYS A 98 2.06 -5.32 5.02
C LYS A 98 2.09 -4.32 3.85
N HIS A 99 1.67 -4.73 2.66
CA HIS A 99 1.82 -3.96 1.42
C HIS A 99 0.76 -2.85 1.28
N LEU A 100 -0.49 -3.14 1.65
CA LEU A 100 -1.63 -2.23 1.45
C LEU A 100 -1.93 -1.38 2.68
N LEU A 101 -1.86 -1.96 3.89
CA LEU A 101 -2.18 -1.26 5.14
C LEU A 101 -0.94 -0.83 5.94
N GLY A 102 0.26 -1.30 5.57
CA GLY A 102 1.49 -0.93 6.27
C GLY A 102 1.58 -1.45 7.71
N ARG A 103 0.80 -2.50 8.06
CA ARG A 103 0.76 -3.10 9.40
C ARG A 103 0.72 -4.62 9.35
N ALA A 104 0.96 -5.27 10.49
CA ALA A 104 0.65 -6.68 10.66
C ALA A 104 -0.82 -6.89 11.07
N PRO A 105 -1.39 -8.08 10.80
CA PRO A 105 -2.66 -8.47 11.40
C PRO A 105 -2.54 -8.51 12.94
N LEU A 106 -3.53 -7.91 13.62
CA LEU A 106 -3.56 -7.79 15.07
C LEU A 106 -4.04 -9.09 15.70
N ASP A 107 -5.11 -9.66 15.13
CA ASP A 107 -5.79 -10.83 15.67
C ASP A 107 -6.04 -11.89 14.58
N GLN A 108 -6.16 -13.14 15.01
CA GLN A 108 -6.42 -14.28 14.13
C GLN A 108 -7.81 -14.19 13.45
N THR A 109 -8.72 -13.42 14.05
CA THR A 109 -10.06 -13.15 13.52
C THR A 109 -10.01 -12.35 12.23
N GLU A 110 -9.18 -11.29 12.16
CA GLU A 110 -8.99 -10.51 10.93
C GLU A 110 -8.50 -11.43 9.80
N ILE A 111 -7.51 -12.27 10.08
CA ILE A 111 -6.98 -13.21 9.10
C ILE A 111 -8.08 -14.17 8.63
N ALA A 112 -8.86 -14.73 9.55
CA ALA A 112 -9.94 -15.66 9.20
C ALA A 112 -11.03 -15.02 8.34
N GLU A 113 -11.38 -13.75 8.61
CA GLU A 113 -12.33 -12.98 7.80
C GLU A 113 -11.82 -12.78 6.37
N HIS A 114 -10.56 -12.38 6.20
CA HIS A 114 -9.98 -12.21 4.86
C HIS A 114 -9.83 -13.52 4.09
N ILE A 115 -9.47 -14.63 4.77
CA ILE A 115 -9.49 -15.97 4.15
C ILE A 115 -10.89 -16.29 3.63
N ARG A 116 -11.92 -15.98 4.42
CA ARG A 116 -13.31 -16.25 4.04
C ARG A 116 -13.72 -15.42 2.82
N ILE A 117 -13.40 -14.13 2.79
CA ILE A 117 -13.68 -13.26 1.64
C ILE A 117 -12.98 -13.78 0.39
N CYS A 118 -11.71 -14.20 0.50
CA CYS A 118 -10.95 -14.79 -0.59
C CYS A 118 -11.65 -16.02 -1.18
N ILE A 119 -12.15 -16.91 -0.32
CA ILE A 119 -12.83 -18.15 -0.75
C ILE A 119 -14.22 -17.86 -1.34
N GLU A 120 -14.99 -16.96 -0.74
CA GLU A 120 -16.37 -16.70 -1.14
C GLU A 120 -16.48 -15.79 -2.37
N GLN A 121 -15.60 -14.79 -2.49
CA GLN A 121 -15.69 -13.71 -3.48
C GLN A 121 -14.50 -13.67 -4.45
N GLY A 122 -13.42 -14.40 -4.16
CA GLY A 122 -12.23 -14.45 -4.97
C GLY A 122 -11.19 -13.38 -4.63
N TYR A 123 -10.11 -13.39 -5.42
CA TYR A 123 -8.91 -12.57 -5.23
C TYR A 123 -9.19 -11.06 -5.34
N ASP A 124 -9.92 -10.63 -6.37
CA ASP A 124 -10.15 -9.21 -6.63
C ASP A 124 -10.94 -8.54 -5.49
N ALA A 125 -11.93 -9.26 -4.95
CA ALA A 125 -12.76 -8.80 -3.84
C ALA A 125 -11.96 -8.69 -2.53
N GLU A 126 -11.00 -9.59 -2.33
CA GLU A 126 -10.11 -9.51 -1.18
C GLU A 126 -9.22 -8.25 -1.22
N ILE A 127 -8.61 -7.96 -2.39
CA ILE A 127 -7.83 -6.73 -2.57
C ILE A 127 -8.71 -5.48 -2.36
N ASP A 128 -9.92 -5.49 -2.91
CA ASP A 128 -10.86 -4.39 -2.73
C ASP A 128 -11.29 -4.22 -1.26
N SER A 129 -11.38 -5.30 -0.49
CA SER A 129 -11.70 -5.24 0.94
C SER A 129 -10.66 -4.45 1.74
N TYR A 130 -9.38 -4.51 1.36
CA TYR A 130 -8.33 -3.72 2.03
C TYR A 130 -8.39 -2.25 1.65
N ILE A 131 -8.51 -1.97 0.35
CA ILE A 131 -8.40 -0.62 -0.21
C ILE A 131 -9.67 0.22 0.05
N ASN A 132 -10.82 -0.44 0.16
CA ASN A 132 -12.09 0.21 0.49
C ASN A 132 -12.36 0.25 2.01
N SER A 133 -11.44 -0.23 2.84
CA SER A 133 -11.60 -0.14 4.29
C SER A 133 -11.52 1.32 4.77
N ASP A 134 -12.35 1.66 5.76
CA ASP A 134 -12.28 2.97 6.41
C ASP A 134 -10.89 3.23 7.02
N GLU A 135 -10.19 2.17 7.43
CA GLU A 135 -8.82 2.27 7.95
C GLU A 135 -7.84 2.79 6.89
N TYR A 136 -7.88 2.24 5.68
CA TYR A 136 -7.04 2.71 4.58
C TYR A 136 -7.34 4.19 4.27
N GLN A 137 -8.62 4.55 4.19
CA GLN A 137 -9.03 5.91 3.89
C GLN A 137 -8.63 6.92 4.98
N ASN A 138 -8.75 6.55 6.26
CA ASN A 138 -8.35 7.41 7.36
C ASN A 138 -6.82 7.56 7.51
N ASN A 139 -6.05 6.54 7.14
CA ASN A 139 -4.59 6.56 7.26
C ASN A 139 -3.89 7.22 6.06
N PHE A 140 -4.33 6.90 4.83
CA PHE A 140 -3.63 7.30 3.59
C PHE A 140 -4.48 8.24 2.72
N GLY A 141 -5.81 8.13 2.76
CA GLY A 141 -6.69 8.85 1.85
C GLY A 141 -6.57 8.36 0.40
N ASP A 142 -6.84 9.26 -0.56
CA ASP A 142 -6.85 8.94 -1.99
C ASP A 142 -5.51 9.23 -2.71
N ASP A 143 -4.72 10.17 -2.17
CA ASP A 143 -3.56 10.77 -2.86
C ASP A 143 -2.20 10.41 -2.24
N THR A 144 -2.20 9.66 -1.14
CA THR A 144 -0.97 9.26 -0.44
C THR A 144 -0.60 7.83 -0.78
N VAL A 145 0.68 7.60 -1.06
CA VAL A 145 1.22 6.24 -1.21
C VAL A 145 1.18 5.54 0.15
N PRO A 146 0.70 4.28 0.24
CA PRO A 146 0.76 3.52 1.47
C PRO A 146 2.19 3.50 2.01
N TYR A 147 2.33 3.84 3.28
CA TYR A 147 3.60 3.82 3.97
C TYR A 147 3.47 2.98 5.23
N TYR A 148 4.61 2.68 5.85
CA TYR A 148 4.64 1.82 7.00
C TYR A 148 4.16 2.55 8.26
N CYS A 149 2.85 2.50 8.53
CA CYS A 149 2.22 3.11 9.71
C CYS A 149 2.60 2.44 11.04
N GLY A 150 3.20 1.26 10.97
CA GLY A 150 3.60 0.44 12.11
C GLY A 150 4.64 1.02 13.07
N SER A 151 5.32 2.10 12.71
CA SER A 151 6.35 2.74 13.54
C SER A 151 5.77 3.74 14.54
N SER A 152 4.51 4.16 14.39
CA SER A 152 3.85 5.07 15.32
C SER A 152 2.83 4.31 16.15
N SER A 153 3.07 4.15 17.45
CA SER A 153 2.08 3.61 18.39
C SER A 153 0.79 4.44 18.32
N GLN A 154 -0.23 3.94 17.62
CA GLN A 154 -1.53 4.60 17.61
C GLN A 154 -2.22 4.39 18.96
N ILE A 155 -2.79 5.46 19.50
CA ILE A 155 -3.49 5.46 20.78
C ILE A 155 -4.69 4.49 20.67
N GLY A 156 -4.67 3.41 21.45
CA GLY A 156 -5.73 2.39 21.47
C GLY A 156 -5.38 1.07 20.77
N GLN A 157 -4.24 0.97 20.09
CA GLN A 157 -3.81 -0.28 19.45
C GLN A 157 -3.00 -1.18 20.39
N LYS A 158 -3.18 -2.50 20.27
CA LYS A 158 -2.45 -3.49 21.08
C LYS A 158 -0.94 -3.44 20.76
N GLN A 159 -0.09 -3.39 21.77
CA GLN A 159 1.39 -3.40 21.63
C GLN A 159 1.92 -4.62 20.85
N VAL A 160 1.18 -5.73 20.85
CA VAL A 160 1.50 -6.93 20.05
C VAL A 160 1.49 -6.64 18.55
N GLY A 161 0.56 -5.78 18.10
CA GLY A 161 0.50 -5.31 16.72
C GLY A 161 1.78 -4.60 16.31
N TYR A 162 2.26 -3.67 17.14
CA TYR A 162 3.52 -2.97 16.92
C TYR A 162 4.72 -3.92 16.80
N ASN A 163 4.86 -4.88 17.72
CA ASN A 163 5.98 -5.82 17.71
C ASN A 163 5.99 -6.71 16.45
N ARG A 164 4.84 -7.25 16.04
CA ARG A 164 4.71 -8.08 14.83
C ARG A 164 5.02 -7.29 13.57
N THR A 165 4.51 -6.08 13.52
CA THR A 165 4.70 -5.13 12.44
C THR A 165 6.19 -4.82 12.30
N LEU A 166 6.89 -4.47 13.38
CA LEU A 166 8.35 -4.26 13.36
C LEU A 166 9.15 -5.49 12.87
N SER A 167 8.76 -6.70 13.28
CA SER A 167 9.39 -7.94 12.83
C SER A 167 9.20 -8.19 11.33
N LEU A 168 8.04 -7.82 10.77
CA LEU A 168 7.76 -7.97 9.34
C LEU A 168 8.49 -6.95 8.47
N VAL A 169 8.84 -5.76 8.96
CA VAL A 169 9.66 -4.79 8.19
C VAL A 169 11.10 -5.23 8.10
N ARG A 170 11.65 -5.71 9.21
CA ARG A 170 13.08 -6.00 9.34
C ARG A 170 13.50 -7.37 8.79
N GLY A 171 12.54 -8.24 8.46
CA GLY A 171 12.77 -9.55 7.85
C GLY A 171 12.40 -9.56 6.37
#